data_AF-A0A0C9RIA1-F1
#
_entry.id   AF-A0A0C9RIA1-F1
#
_cell.length_a   1.000
_cell.length_b   1.000
_cell.length_c   1.000
_cell.angle_alpha   90.00
_cell.angle_beta   90.00
_cell.angle_gamma   90.00
#
_symmetry.space_group_name_H-M   'P 1'
#
loop_
_entity.id
_entity.type
_entity.pdbx_description
1 polymer ?
#
loop_
_entity_poly.entity_id
_entity_poly.type
_entity_poly.pdbx_seq_one_letter_code
_entity_poly.pdbx_strand_id
1 'polypeptide(L)'
;MAASTMMKMSLKSGSFAENHRPSQPKFFSKVVKNKDRVTFPGGSDFFGSTAHFGEGQGHGLQCQIARPLQPIKATATEMPPKVQQYSGKERTKIGINGFGRIGRLVLRVALGRGDIEVVGVNDPFIDVKYMAYMFKYDSTHGIYKGTINVVDDKTLEIDGHKIIVSSKRDPAEIPWGDFGADYVVESSGVFTTTDKASAHLKGGAKKVVISAPSADAPMFVIGVNEGTYKPEMSIVSNASCTTNCLAPLAKVVHEKFGIIEGLMTTVHATTATQKTVDGPSMKDWRGGRGAGQNIIPSSTGAAKAVGKVLPELNGKLTGMSFRVPTPNVSVVDLTCRLEKPASYDEVKAALKNASEGSLKGILGYTEDDVVSNDFVGDSRSSIFDSKASIPLNSQFVKLVSWYDNEWGYSNRVVDLISHMAFVASGK
;
A
#
# COMPACT_ATOMS: atom_id res chain seq x y z
N MET A 1 53.08 36.99 6.95
CA MET A 1 54.19 36.03 7.18
C MET A 1 53.53 34.73 7.65
N ALA A 2 53.25 33.81 6.73
CA ALA A 2 54.11 32.68 6.31
C ALA A 2 54.14 31.56 7.38
N ALA A 3 54.03 30.26 7.09
CA ALA A 3 53.63 29.51 5.89
C ALA A 3 53.44 28.03 6.31
N SER A 4 52.49 27.36 5.64
CA SER A 4 52.55 26.00 5.06
C SER A 4 53.47 24.91 5.65
N THR A 5 52.91 23.72 5.88
CA THR A 5 53.57 22.46 5.46
C THR A 5 52.52 21.45 4.98
N MET A 6 52.42 21.31 3.65
CA MET A 6 51.75 20.21 2.95
C MET A 6 52.61 18.94 2.98
N MET A 7 51.98 17.80 3.24
CA MET A 7 52.59 16.47 3.13
C MET A 7 52.38 15.94 1.70
N LYS A 8 53.48 15.79 0.94
CA LYS A 8 53.51 15.15 -0.39
C LYS A 8 53.52 13.63 -0.22
N MET A 9 52.55 12.94 -0.82
CA MET A 9 52.66 11.50 -1.10
C MET A 9 53.08 11.28 -2.54
N SER A 10 54.12 10.46 -2.69
CA SER A 10 54.82 10.12 -3.92
C SER A 10 54.07 9.02 -4.70
N LEU A 11 53.77 9.29 -5.96
CA LEU A 11 53.27 8.31 -6.94
C LEU A 11 54.47 7.60 -7.58
N LYS A 12 54.58 6.28 -7.37
CA LYS A 12 55.45 5.41 -8.16
C LYS A 12 54.67 4.82 -9.34
N SER A 13 55.20 5.08 -10.52
CA SER A 13 54.85 4.53 -11.82
C SER A 13 55.15 3.03 -11.91
N GLY A 14 54.18 2.24 -12.35
CA GLY A 14 54.35 0.86 -12.82
C GLY A 14 53.79 0.71 -14.23
N SER A 15 54.62 0.27 -15.17
CA SER A 15 54.29 0.06 -16.58
C SER A 15 53.41 -1.17 -16.79
N PHE A 16 52.43 -1.09 -17.68
CA PHE A 16 51.87 -2.28 -18.34
C PHE A 16 51.53 -1.97 -19.80
N ALA A 17 51.76 -3.00 -20.61
CA ALA A 17 52.01 -3.02 -22.04
C ALA A 17 50.81 -2.64 -22.93
N GLU A 18 51.16 -2.16 -24.12
CA GLU A 18 50.30 -2.04 -25.31
C GLU A 18 49.68 -3.39 -25.68
N ASN A 19 48.39 -3.38 -26.03
CA ASN A 19 47.86 -4.27 -27.07
C ASN A 19 46.51 -3.76 -27.64
N HIS A 20 46.54 -3.54 -28.95
CA HIS A 20 45.49 -3.57 -29.97
C HIS A 20 44.02 -3.19 -29.65
N ARG A 21 43.59 -2.08 -30.27
CA ARG A 21 42.18 -1.78 -30.59
C ARG A 21 41.71 -2.60 -31.80
N PRO A 22 40.50 -3.18 -31.77
CA PRO A 22 39.73 -3.46 -32.98
C PRO A 22 38.83 -2.28 -33.35
N SER A 23 38.71 -2.09 -34.64
CA SER A 23 38.00 -1.05 -35.39
C SER A 23 36.47 -1.05 -35.17
N GLN A 24 35.87 0.14 -35.18
CA GLN A 24 34.43 0.33 -35.29
C GLN A 24 33.95 0.15 -36.75
N PRO A 25 32.81 -0.51 -37.00
CA PRO A 25 32.19 -0.47 -38.32
C PRO A 25 31.31 0.78 -38.48
N LYS A 26 31.61 1.57 -39.52
CA LYS A 26 30.73 2.61 -40.06
C LYS A 26 29.61 1.93 -40.86
N PHE A 27 28.36 2.20 -40.53
CA PHE A 27 27.24 1.97 -41.45
C PHE A 27 26.43 3.25 -41.64
N PHE A 28 26.21 3.56 -42.91
CA PHE A 28 25.58 4.75 -43.48
C PHE A 28 24.13 4.92 -43.02
N SER A 29 23.75 6.13 -42.56
CA SER A 29 22.35 6.57 -42.52
C SER A 29 22.02 7.35 -43.80
N LYS A 30 21.18 6.77 -44.66
CA LYS A 30 20.51 7.51 -45.73
C LYS A 30 19.36 8.31 -45.11
N VAL A 31 19.49 9.63 -45.13
CA VAL A 31 18.41 10.59 -44.88
C VAL A 31 17.51 10.60 -46.11
N VAL A 32 16.28 10.10 -45.98
CA VAL A 32 15.21 10.37 -46.95
C VAL A 32 14.37 11.50 -46.39
N LYS A 33 14.48 12.68 -47.03
CA LYS A 33 13.52 13.78 -46.88
C LYS A 33 12.36 13.48 -47.82
N ASN A 34 11.18 13.20 -47.29
CA ASN A 34 9.94 13.38 -48.03
C ASN A 34 9.25 14.65 -47.51
N LYS A 35 9.31 15.70 -48.33
CA LYS A 35 8.41 16.84 -48.29
C LYS A 35 7.35 16.56 -49.34
N ASP A 36 6.14 16.26 -48.92
CA ASP A 36 4.96 16.50 -49.77
C ASP A 36 3.85 17.04 -48.88
N ARG A 37 3.60 18.34 -49.05
CA ARG A 37 2.37 19.02 -48.65
C ARG A 37 1.37 18.80 -49.77
N VAL A 38 0.23 18.21 -49.48
CA VAL A 38 -0.97 18.39 -50.30
C VAL A 38 -2.14 18.73 -49.37
N THR A 39 -2.84 19.77 -49.79
CA THR A 39 -3.90 20.55 -49.14
C THR A 39 -5.24 19.82 -49.09
N PHE A 40 -6.01 20.06 -48.03
CA PHE A 40 -7.44 19.74 -47.92
C PHE A 40 -8.30 20.77 -48.65
N PRO A 41 -9.49 20.38 -49.13
CA PRO A 41 -10.65 21.27 -49.09
C PRO A 41 -11.77 20.65 -48.23
N GLY A 42 -12.38 21.50 -47.40
CA GLY A 42 -13.65 21.21 -46.75
C GLY A 42 -14.84 21.41 -47.68
N GLY A 43 -15.98 20.86 -47.30
CA GLY A 43 -17.28 21.07 -47.94
C GLY A 43 -18.37 20.30 -47.22
N SER A 44 -19.35 21.04 -46.72
CA SER A 44 -20.50 20.62 -45.92
C SER A 44 -21.69 20.14 -46.77
N ASP A 45 -22.68 19.58 -46.05
CA ASP A 45 -24.13 19.63 -46.32
C ASP A 45 -24.86 18.45 -47.00
N PHE A 46 -25.73 17.84 -46.16
CA PHE A 46 -27.18 17.60 -46.31
C PHE A 46 -27.79 16.59 -47.30
N PHE A 47 -28.94 16.04 -46.83
CA PHE A 47 -29.94 15.13 -47.43
C PHE A 47 -29.54 13.64 -47.49
N GLY A 48 -30.22 12.69 -46.85
CA GLY A 48 -31.66 12.57 -46.58
C GLY A 48 -32.30 11.78 -47.72
N SER A 49 -32.52 10.48 -47.55
CA SER A 49 -33.50 9.69 -48.32
C SER A 49 -33.80 8.34 -47.67
N THR A 50 -35.09 8.15 -47.41
CA THR A 50 -35.79 6.98 -46.90
C THR A 50 -36.08 5.93 -47.98
N ALA A 51 -36.11 4.68 -47.53
CA ALA A 51 -36.97 3.56 -47.93
C ALA A 51 -36.88 2.98 -49.37
N HIS A 52 -36.58 1.68 -49.44
CA HIS A 52 -37.33 0.75 -50.28
C HIS A 52 -37.48 -0.60 -49.57
N PHE A 53 -38.74 -0.98 -49.32
CA PHE A 53 -39.16 -2.34 -49.02
C PHE A 53 -39.04 -3.19 -50.30
N GLY A 54 -38.38 -4.33 -50.19
CA GLY A 54 -38.36 -5.37 -51.22
C GLY A 54 -38.58 -6.72 -50.56
N GLU A 55 -39.73 -7.33 -50.84
CA GLU A 55 -40.01 -8.73 -50.55
C GLU A 55 -39.11 -9.62 -51.41
N GLY A 56 -38.43 -10.58 -50.79
CA GLY A 56 -37.59 -11.56 -51.46
C GLY A 56 -37.42 -12.80 -50.59
N GLN A 57 -37.89 -13.93 -51.11
CA GLN A 57 -38.01 -15.22 -50.44
C GLN A 57 -36.66 -15.84 -50.03
N GLY A 58 -36.63 -16.39 -48.81
CA GLY A 58 -36.14 -17.74 -48.50
C GLY A 58 -34.68 -18.09 -48.75
N HIS A 59 -33.88 -18.10 -47.67
CA HIS A 59 -32.99 -19.23 -47.36
C HIS A 59 -32.75 -19.30 -45.85
N GLY A 60 -32.84 -20.52 -45.31
CA GLY A 60 -32.97 -20.78 -43.88
C GLY A 60 -31.74 -20.43 -43.05
N LEU A 61 -31.98 -19.82 -41.89
CA LEU A 61 -31.15 -19.98 -40.70
C LEU A 61 -32.05 -20.41 -39.54
N GLN A 62 -31.74 -21.57 -38.99
CA GLN A 62 -32.37 -22.13 -37.82
C GLN A 62 -31.99 -21.25 -36.61
N CYS A 63 -32.92 -20.41 -36.17
CA CYS A 63 -32.78 -19.59 -34.97
C CYS A 63 -32.78 -20.52 -33.75
N GLN A 64 -31.62 -20.74 -33.14
CA GLN A 64 -31.55 -21.39 -31.83
C GLN A 64 -32.14 -20.44 -30.80
N ILE A 65 -33.31 -20.82 -30.29
CA ILE A 65 -33.98 -20.17 -29.17
C ILE A 65 -33.02 -20.22 -27.97
N ALA A 66 -32.56 -19.04 -27.54
CA ALA A 66 -31.76 -18.88 -26.34
C ALA A 66 -32.52 -19.44 -25.14
N ARG A 67 -31.93 -20.41 -24.44
CA ARG A 67 -32.44 -20.87 -23.14
C ARG A 67 -32.35 -19.71 -22.16
N PRO A 68 -33.39 -19.44 -21.34
CA PRO A 68 -33.28 -18.47 -20.27
C PRO A 68 -32.21 -18.94 -19.28
N LEU A 69 -31.23 -18.08 -19.02
CA LEU A 69 -30.19 -18.28 -18.01
C LEU A 69 -30.87 -18.52 -16.66
N GLN A 70 -30.72 -19.73 -16.10
CA GLN A 70 -31.10 -19.97 -14.72
C GLN A 70 -30.12 -19.24 -13.79
N PRO A 71 -30.59 -18.67 -12.67
CA PRO A 71 -29.70 -18.04 -11.70
C PRO A 71 -28.73 -19.09 -11.16
N ILE A 72 -27.43 -18.84 -11.34
CA ILE A 72 -26.38 -19.63 -10.71
C ILE A 72 -26.55 -19.46 -9.20
N LYS A 73 -26.99 -20.53 -8.51
CA LYS A 73 -26.98 -20.59 -7.05
C LYS A 73 -25.52 -20.56 -6.60
N ALA A 74 -25.06 -19.38 -6.18
CA ALA A 74 -23.80 -19.22 -5.48
C ALA A 74 -23.85 -20.05 -4.20
N THR A 75 -23.01 -21.09 -4.12
CA THR A 75 -22.71 -21.78 -2.87
C THR A 75 -22.14 -20.74 -1.92
N ALA A 76 -22.81 -20.57 -0.77
CA ALA A 76 -22.40 -19.67 0.29
C ALA A 76 -21.00 -20.08 0.77
N THR A 77 -19.98 -19.36 0.31
CA THR A 77 -18.69 -19.32 1.00
C THR A 77 -18.97 -18.72 2.37
N GLU A 78 -18.67 -19.47 3.44
CA GLU A 78 -18.83 -19.03 4.81
C GLU A 78 -18.29 -17.60 4.96
N MET A 79 -19.14 -16.72 5.50
CA MET A 79 -18.74 -15.35 5.76
C MET A 79 -17.59 -15.38 6.78
N PRO A 80 -16.40 -14.85 6.47
CA PRO A 80 -15.41 -14.62 7.51
C PRO A 80 -16.02 -13.68 8.56
N PRO A 81 -15.69 -13.87 9.84
CA PRO A 81 -16.27 -13.06 10.90
C PRO A 81 -15.99 -11.60 10.60
N LYS A 82 -17.03 -10.75 10.67
CA LYS A 82 -16.85 -9.30 10.84
C LYS A 82 -15.76 -9.13 11.90
N VAL A 83 -14.76 -8.27 11.67
CA VAL A 83 -13.83 -7.87 12.73
C VAL A 83 -14.69 -7.36 13.89
N GLN A 84 -14.90 -8.21 14.88
CA GLN A 84 -15.78 -7.92 16.00
C GLN A 84 -15.03 -6.89 16.83
N GLN A 85 -15.54 -5.67 16.85
CA GLN A 85 -15.04 -4.64 17.74
C GLN A 85 -15.24 -5.11 19.18
N TYR A 86 -14.14 -5.17 19.94
CA TYR A 86 -14.17 -5.57 21.33
C TYR A 86 -14.97 -4.54 22.14
N SER A 87 -16.09 -4.98 22.72
CA SER A 87 -16.95 -4.17 23.60
C SER A 87 -16.64 -4.37 25.09
N GLY A 88 -15.43 -4.84 25.43
CA GLY A 88 -15.02 -4.91 26.83
C GLY A 88 -14.88 -3.52 27.44
N LYS A 89 -15.09 -3.46 28.76
CA LYS A 89 -15.08 -2.21 29.54
C LYS A 89 -13.73 -1.50 29.56
N GLU A 90 -12.64 -2.20 29.27
CA GLU A 90 -11.27 -1.65 29.24
C GLU A 90 -10.74 -1.51 27.81
N ARG A 91 -10.12 -0.36 27.54
CA ARG A 91 -9.48 -0.05 26.26
C ARG A 91 -8.15 -0.78 26.14
N THR A 92 -7.81 -1.23 24.94
CA THR A 92 -6.50 -1.79 24.65
C THR A 92 -5.47 -0.67 24.65
N LYS A 93 -4.53 -0.70 25.60
CA LYS A 93 -3.51 0.33 25.76
C LYS A 93 -2.32 0.08 24.84
N ILE A 94 -1.97 1.10 24.06
CA ILE A 94 -0.91 1.02 23.06
C ILE A 94 0.15 2.10 23.25
N GLY A 95 1.39 1.76 22.93
CA GLY A 95 2.51 2.67 22.75
C GLY A 95 2.87 2.82 21.27
N ILE A 96 3.42 3.95 20.86
CA ILE A 96 3.88 4.19 19.48
C ILE A 96 5.36 4.53 19.49
N ASN A 97 6.20 3.71 18.84
CA ASN A 97 7.59 4.02 18.58
C ASN A 97 7.77 4.61 17.17
N GLY A 98 8.33 5.81 17.08
CA GLY A 98 8.48 6.60 15.85
C GLY A 98 7.24 7.44 15.56
N PHE A 99 7.32 8.76 15.74
CA PHE A 99 6.20 9.69 15.56
C PHE A 99 6.19 10.32 14.15
N GLY A 100 6.49 9.47 13.16
CA GLY A 100 6.49 9.80 11.73
C GLY A 100 5.11 9.82 11.10
N ARG A 101 5.04 9.64 9.76
CA ARG A 101 3.76 9.60 9.02
C ARG A 101 2.80 8.55 9.59
N ILE A 102 3.24 7.30 9.72
CA ILE A 102 2.40 6.21 10.22
C ILE A 102 2.04 6.40 11.70
N GLY A 103 3.03 6.67 12.57
CA GLY A 103 2.80 6.84 14.00
C GLY A 103 1.77 7.94 14.34
N ARG A 104 1.88 9.12 13.70
CA ARG A 104 0.89 10.20 13.91
C ARG A 104 -0.50 9.83 13.44
N LEU A 105 -0.62 9.13 12.31
CA LEU A 105 -1.92 8.75 11.77
C LEU A 105 -2.54 7.57 12.52
N VAL A 106 -1.74 6.65 13.06
CA VAL A 106 -2.21 5.65 14.02
C VAL A 106 -2.80 6.33 15.26
N LEU A 107 -2.14 7.36 15.79
CA LEU A 107 -2.70 8.15 16.89
C LEU A 107 -4.02 8.85 16.49
N ARG A 108 -4.09 9.48 15.31
CA ARG A 108 -5.34 10.10 14.82
C ARG A 108 -6.48 9.08 14.71
N VAL A 109 -6.20 7.88 14.20
CA VAL A 109 -7.20 6.80 14.12
C VAL A 109 -7.61 6.34 15.52
N ALA A 110 -6.66 6.11 16.42
CA ALA A 110 -6.92 5.64 17.78
C ALA A 110 -7.79 6.63 18.59
N LEU A 111 -7.57 7.94 18.45
CA LEU A 111 -8.37 8.97 19.11
C LEU A 111 -9.85 8.96 18.66
N GLY A 112 -10.13 8.50 17.45
CA GLY A 112 -11.49 8.32 16.93
C GLY A 112 -12.17 7.02 17.38
N ARG A 113 -11.50 6.20 18.21
CA ARG A 113 -11.95 4.85 18.56
C ARG A 113 -12.15 4.68 20.06
N GLY A 114 -13.18 3.92 20.43
CA GLY A 114 -13.53 3.65 21.82
C GLY A 114 -12.80 2.44 22.43
N ASP A 115 -12.19 1.59 21.60
CA ASP A 115 -11.59 0.30 21.99
C ASP A 115 -10.06 0.36 22.20
N ILE A 116 -9.43 1.47 21.82
CA ILE A 116 -7.97 1.66 21.84
C ILE A 116 -7.62 2.94 22.61
N GLU A 117 -6.54 2.91 23.37
CA GLU A 117 -6.00 4.07 24.09
C GLU A 117 -4.50 4.18 23.84
N VAL A 118 -4.03 5.32 23.32
CA VAL A 118 -2.59 5.58 23.20
C VAL A 118 -2.11 6.18 24.51
N VAL A 119 -1.22 5.47 25.21
CA VAL A 119 -0.72 5.88 26.53
C VAL A 119 0.71 6.42 26.48
N GLY A 120 1.46 6.09 25.41
CA GLY A 120 2.84 6.53 25.26
C GLY A 120 3.30 6.67 23.82
N VAL A 121 4.19 7.64 23.57
CA VAL A 121 4.85 7.88 22.29
C VAL A 121 6.36 8.04 22.52
N ASN A 122 7.17 7.39 21.70
CA ASN A 122 8.62 7.57 21.71
C ASN A 122 9.13 8.08 20.37
N ASP A 123 9.87 9.19 20.38
CA ASP A 123 10.69 9.62 19.24
C ASP A 123 11.92 10.42 19.71
N PRO A 124 13.16 9.96 19.43
CA PRO A 124 14.37 10.64 19.89
C PRO A 124 14.71 11.93 19.12
N PHE A 125 13.96 12.27 18.06
CA PHE A 125 14.23 13.42 17.19
C PHE A 125 13.20 14.54 17.32
N ILE A 126 12.17 14.36 18.16
CA ILE A 126 11.02 15.26 18.23
C ILE A 126 10.69 15.51 19.71
N ASP A 127 10.78 16.76 20.18
CA ASP A 127 10.32 17.12 21.52
C ASP A 127 8.78 17.29 21.58
N VAL A 128 8.20 17.37 22.79
CA VAL A 128 6.74 17.42 22.98
C VAL A 128 6.09 18.61 22.26
N LYS A 129 6.74 19.78 22.24
CA LYS A 129 6.20 20.97 21.56
C LYS A 129 6.19 20.75 20.05
N TYR A 130 7.24 20.14 19.52
CA TYR A 130 7.33 19.83 18.11
C TYR A 130 6.37 18.69 17.72
N MET A 131 6.17 17.68 18.57
CA MET A 131 5.14 16.65 18.39
C MET A 131 3.75 17.27 18.29
N ALA A 132 3.40 18.20 19.20
CA ALA A 132 2.13 18.91 19.18
C ALA A 132 1.93 19.67 17.86
N TYR A 133 2.97 20.37 17.39
CA TYR A 133 2.94 21.08 16.09
C TYR A 133 2.73 20.11 14.92
N MET A 134 3.53 19.05 14.81
CA MET A 134 3.46 18.07 13.72
C MET A 134 2.16 17.27 13.71
N PHE A 135 1.54 17.08 14.87
CA PHE A 135 0.23 16.43 14.99
C PHE A 135 -0.91 17.39 14.60
N LYS A 136 -0.83 18.65 15.04
CA LYS A 136 -1.83 19.69 14.73
C LYS A 136 -1.92 19.99 13.24
N TYR A 137 -0.78 20.16 12.56
CA TYR A 137 -0.73 20.56 11.16
C TYR A 137 -0.19 19.42 10.29
N ASP A 138 -1.06 18.83 9.47
CA ASP A 138 -0.68 17.81 8.49
C ASP A 138 -0.97 18.30 7.07
N SER A 139 0.05 18.32 6.21
CA SER A 139 -0.10 18.80 4.82
C SER A 139 -0.96 17.89 3.94
N THR A 140 -1.12 16.62 4.32
CA THR A 140 -1.91 15.64 3.56
C THR A 140 -3.32 15.53 4.14
N HIS A 141 -3.41 15.32 5.46
CA HIS A 141 -4.67 15.01 6.15
C HIS A 141 -5.27 16.22 6.88
N GLY A 142 -4.77 17.41 6.59
CA GLY A 142 -5.27 18.66 7.14
C GLY A 142 -5.02 18.86 8.65
N ILE A 143 -5.60 19.95 9.15
CA ILE A 143 -5.48 20.38 10.55
C ILE A 143 -6.29 19.47 11.45
N TYR A 144 -5.68 18.98 12.53
CA TYR A 144 -6.40 18.25 13.58
C TYR A 144 -7.46 19.14 14.24
N LYS A 145 -8.68 18.64 14.36
CA LYS A 145 -9.84 19.44 14.80
C LYS A 145 -10.05 19.45 16.31
N GLY A 146 -9.46 18.50 17.03
CA GLY A 146 -9.54 18.42 18.48
C GLY A 146 -8.57 19.39 19.18
N THR A 147 -8.52 19.25 20.50
CA THR A 147 -7.67 20.03 21.39
C THR A 147 -6.31 19.37 21.57
N ILE A 148 -5.26 20.18 21.64
CA ILE A 148 -3.88 19.71 21.83
C ILE A 148 -3.20 20.65 22.83
N ASN A 149 -2.83 20.13 23.99
CA ASN A 149 -2.16 20.87 25.06
C ASN A 149 -0.82 20.22 25.38
N VAL A 150 0.25 21.02 25.40
CA VAL A 150 1.54 20.59 25.96
C VAL A 150 1.47 20.82 27.46
N VAL A 151 1.42 19.73 28.24
CA VAL A 151 1.31 19.80 29.71
C VAL A 151 2.67 20.09 30.32
N ASP A 152 3.69 19.34 29.90
CA ASP A 152 5.09 19.49 30.32
C ASP A 152 6.05 18.93 29.25
N ASP A 153 7.32 18.71 29.60
CA ASP A 153 8.36 18.19 28.70
C ASP A 153 8.25 16.69 28.41
N LYS A 154 7.29 15.99 29.03
CA LYS A 154 7.08 14.54 28.92
C LYS A 154 5.62 14.17 28.70
N THR A 155 4.71 15.13 28.59
CA THR A 155 3.28 14.85 28.55
C THR A 155 2.58 15.72 27.52
N LEU A 156 1.94 15.06 26.55
CA LEU A 156 1.04 15.67 25.59
C LEU A 156 -0.40 15.29 25.96
N GLU A 157 -1.31 16.25 25.97
CA GLU A 157 -2.73 16.00 26.17
C GLU A 157 -3.50 16.29 24.88
N ILE A 158 -4.27 15.32 24.40
CA ILE A 158 -5.09 15.44 23.19
C ILE A 158 -6.52 15.05 23.53
N ASP A 159 -7.47 15.95 23.33
CA ASP A 159 -8.90 15.73 23.68
C ASP A 159 -9.11 15.23 25.12
N GLY A 160 -8.32 15.77 26.05
CA GLY A 160 -8.32 15.39 27.47
C GLY A 160 -7.59 14.09 27.80
N HIS A 161 -7.05 13.37 26.80
CA HIS A 161 -6.26 12.17 26.98
C HIS A 161 -4.77 12.49 27.13
N LYS A 162 -4.17 12.12 28.27
CA LYS A 162 -2.74 12.31 28.52
C LYS A 162 -1.92 11.18 27.92
N ILE A 163 -0.88 11.55 27.18
CA ILE A 163 0.04 10.67 26.48
C ILE A 163 1.45 10.98 26.97
N ILE A 164 2.13 9.97 27.49
CA ILE A 164 3.52 10.11 27.95
C ILE A 164 4.45 10.12 26.73
N VAL A 165 5.43 11.01 26.74
CA VAL A 165 6.41 11.18 25.67
C VAL A 165 7.80 10.83 26.17
N SER A 166 8.50 10.01 25.40
CA SER A 166 9.92 9.69 25.61
C SER A 166 10.74 9.94 24.34
N SER A 167 12.07 10.05 24.52
CA SER A 167 13.02 10.35 23.44
C SER A 167 14.20 9.37 23.42
N LYS A 168 13.91 8.09 23.66
CA LYS A 168 14.92 7.03 23.72
C LYS A 168 15.26 6.53 22.31
N ARG A 169 16.56 6.37 22.04
CA ARG A 169 17.05 5.79 20.78
C ARG A 169 17.04 4.27 20.79
N ASP A 170 17.39 3.68 21.93
CA ASP A 170 17.31 2.23 22.12
C ASP A 170 15.88 1.85 22.55
N PRO A 171 15.17 1.03 21.75
CA PRO A 171 13.85 0.51 22.10
C PRO A 171 13.77 -0.20 23.45
N ALA A 172 14.88 -0.75 23.96
CA ALA A 172 14.95 -1.45 25.24
C ALA A 172 14.92 -0.51 26.45
N GLU A 173 15.25 0.77 26.26
CA GLU A 173 15.23 1.79 27.32
C GLU A 173 13.87 2.48 27.47
N ILE A 174 12.91 2.18 26.60
CA ILE A 174 11.57 2.79 26.65
C ILE A 174 10.75 2.05 27.72
N PRO A 175 10.32 2.71 28.81
CA PRO A 175 9.62 2.05 29.91
C PRO A 175 8.11 1.91 29.61
N TRP A 176 7.77 1.11 28.60
CA TRP A 176 6.37 0.85 28.20
C TRP A 176 5.49 0.36 29.35
N GLY A 177 6.03 -0.45 30.26
CA GLY A 177 5.34 -0.92 31.46
C GLY A 177 4.90 0.22 32.38
N ASP A 178 5.75 1.24 32.56
CA ASP A 178 5.42 2.43 33.37
C ASP A 178 4.32 3.27 32.72
N PHE A 179 4.24 3.25 31.38
CA PHE A 179 3.18 3.93 30.64
C PHE A 179 1.87 3.12 30.63
N GLY A 180 1.92 1.83 30.97
CA GLY A 180 0.82 0.89 30.87
C GLY A 180 0.52 0.42 29.44
N ALA A 181 1.50 0.48 28.54
CA ALA A 181 1.35 0.05 27.15
C ALA A 181 1.55 -1.46 26.99
N ASP A 182 0.46 -2.19 26.68
CA ASP A 182 0.51 -3.63 26.44
C ASP A 182 0.95 -3.96 25.01
N TYR A 183 0.53 -3.16 24.04
CA TYR A 183 0.89 -3.30 22.63
C TYR A 183 1.77 -2.14 22.19
N VAL A 184 2.77 -2.39 21.35
CA VAL A 184 3.60 -1.34 20.77
C VAL A 184 3.49 -1.37 19.26
N VAL A 185 3.20 -0.20 18.68
CA VAL A 185 3.32 0.03 17.23
C VAL A 185 4.76 0.45 16.94
N GLU A 186 5.51 -0.44 16.30
CA GLU A 186 6.87 -0.17 15.84
C GLU A 186 6.80 0.47 14.43
N SER A 187 6.89 1.80 14.40
CA SER A 187 6.75 2.63 13.20
C SER A 187 7.94 3.54 12.91
N SER A 188 9.11 3.24 13.49
CA SER A 188 10.37 3.94 13.19
C SER A 188 10.93 3.58 11.80
N GLY A 189 10.60 2.38 11.31
CA GLY A 189 11.15 1.83 10.07
C GLY A 189 12.56 1.25 10.19
N VAL A 190 13.14 1.19 11.39
CA VAL A 190 14.51 0.69 11.64
C VAL A 190 14.53 -0.68 12.34
N PHE A 191 13.50 -0.98 13.14
CA PHE A 191 13.41 -2.19 13.97
C PHE A 191 12.43 -3.22 13.38
N THR A 192 12.62 -3.59 12.11
CA THR A 192 11.66 -4.41 11.33
C THR A 192 11.90 -5.91 11.38
N THR A 193 12.81 -6.40 12.23
CA THR A 193 13.05 -7.84 12.46
C THR A 193 12.57 -8.24 13.84
N THR A 194 12.29 -9.53 14.04
CA THR A 194 11.83 -10.06 15.34
C THR A 194 12.82 -9.70 16.45
N ASP A 195 14.11 -9.94 16.22
CA ASP A 195 15.16 -9.64 17.21
C ASP A 195 15.19 -8.15 17.60
N LYS A 196 15.10 -7.25 16.62
CA LYS A 196 15.14 -5.80 16.87
C LYS A 196 13.87 -5.31 17.58
N ALA A 197 12.71 -5.76 17.12
CA ALA A 197 11.42 -5.39 17.70
C ALA A 197 11.26 -5.97 19.13
N SER A 198 11.90 -7.10 19.43
CA SER A 198 11.86 -7.74 20.75
C SER A 198 12.41 -6.86 21.88
N ALA A 199 13.24 -5.87 21.55
CA ALA A 199 13.75 -4.91 22.51
C ALA A 199 12.63 -4.18 23.27
N HIS A 200 11.47 -3.93 22.65
CA HIS A 200 10.32 -3.34 23.34
C HIS A 200 9.75 -4.21 24.45
N LEU A 201 9.90 -5.54 24.37
CA LEU A 201 9.44 -6.45 25.41
C LEU A 201 10.23 -6.27 26.71
N LYS A 202 11.51 -5.88 26.62
CA LYS A 202 12.34 -5.53 27.78
C LYS A 202 11.82 -4.29 28.52
N GLY A 203 11.19 -3.38 27.77
CA GLY A 203 10.53 -2.18 28.30
C GLY A 203 9.19 -2.45 28.98
N GLY A 204 8.69 -3.69 28.98
CA GLY A 204 7.42 -4.07 29.62
C GLY A 204 6.23 -4.19 28.66
N ALA A 205 6.41 -3.98 27.36
CA ALA A 205 5.37 -4.27 26.38
C ALA A 205 5.12 -5.79 26.28
N LYS A 206 3.88 -6.20 26.04
CA LYS A 206 3.52 -7.62 25.86
C LYS A 206 3.56 -8.03 24.39
N LYS A 207 3.18 -7.12 23.48
CA LYS A 207 3.03 -7.37 22.04
C LYS A 207 3.63 -6.23 21.23
N VAL A 208 4.14 -6.56 20.04
CA VAL A 208 4.68 -5.59 19.09
C VAL A 208 4.09 -5.83 17.70
N VAL A 209 3.60 -4.75 17.08
CA VAL A 209 3.13 -4.71 15.68
C VAL A 209 4.08 -3.84 14.87
N ILE A 210 4.86 -4.47 14.00
CA ILE A 210 5.77 -3.78 13.06
C ILE A 210 4.92 -3.19 11.93
N SER A 211 5.02 -1.87 11.74
CA SER A 211 4.27 -1.13 10.71
C SER A 211 4.98 -1.12 9.34
N ALA A 212 5.62 -2.25 9.00
CA ALA A 212 6.32 -2.48 7.74
C ALA A 212 6.47 -4.01 7.53
N PRO A 213 6.76 -4.46 6.29
CA PRO A 213 7.13 -5.86 6.06
C PRO A 213 8.31 -6.28 6.94
N SER A 214 8.17 -7.45 7.55
CA SER A 214 9.27 -8.08 8.29
C SER A 214 9.89 -9.22 7.47
N ALA A 215 11.19 -9.41 7.65
CA ALA A 215 11.90 -10.52 7.04
C ALA A 215 11.52 -11.86 7.68
N ASP A 216 11.26 -11.85 8.99
CA ASP A 216 11.17 -13.01 9.87
C ASP A 216 9.90 -13.04 10.74
N ALA A 217 9.28 -11.89 11.06
CA ALA A 217 8.04 -11.88 11.82
C ALA A 217 6.83 -12.30 10.96
N PRO A 218 5.85 -13.05 11.52
CA PRO A 218 4.60 -13.39 10.84
C PRO A 218 3.86 -12.13 10.36
N MET A 219 3.39 -12.15 9.12
CA MET A 219 2.67 -11.03 8.51
C MET A 219 1.17 -11.29 8.48
N PHE A 220 0.40 -10.27 8.82
CA PHE A 220 -1.06 -10.28 8.79
C PHE A 220 -1.60 -9.15 7.92
N VAL A 221 -2.68 -9.45 7.22
CA VAL A 221 -3.54 -8.50 6.51
C VAL A 221 -4.97 -8.76 6.95
N ILE A 222 -5.60 -7.76 7.54
CA ILE A 222 -7.01 -7.82 7.97
C ILE A 222 -7.92 -8.04 6.75
N GLY A 223 -8.91 -8.93 6.90
CA GLY A 223 -9.78 -9.43 5.83
C GLY A 223 -9.18 -10.58 5.02
N VAL A 224 -7.99 -11.07 5.37
CA VAL A 224 -7.25 -12.06 4.57
C VAL A 224 -6.82 -13.24 5.42
N ASN A 225 -5.95 -13.01 6.41
CA ASN A 225 -5.34 -14.09 7.19
C ASN A 225 -5.24 -13.79 8.69
N GLU A 226 -5.90 -12.75 9.20
CA GLU A 226 -5.92 -12.39 10.62
C GLU A 226 -6.35 -13.56 11.51
N GLY A 227 -7.28 -14.40 11.05
CA GLY A 227 -7.74 -15.59 11.78
C GLY A 227 -6.67 -16.67 11.99
N THR A 228 -5.49 -16.53 11.38
CA THR A 228 -4.32 -17.40 11.64
C THR A 228 -3.43 -16.88 12.78
N TYR A 229 -3.73 -15.70 13.33
CA TYR A 229 -3.05 -15.15 14.49
C TYR A 229 -3.25 -16.06 15.70
N LYS A 230 -2.19 -16.23 16.49
CA LYS A 230 -2.24 -16.99 17.73
C LYS A 230 -1.69 -16.16 18.90
N PRO A 231 -2.28 -16.23 20.10
CA PRO A 231 -1.86 -15.43 21.26
C PRO A 231 -0.39 -15.55 21.65
N GLU A 232 0.30 -16.65 21.32
CA GLU A 232 1.74 -16.82 21.57
C GLU A 232 2.62 -15.97 20.64
N MET A 233 2.08 -15.47 19.52
CA MET A 233 2.80 -14.60 18.61
C MET A 233 2.92 -13.21 19.23
N SER A 234 4.10 -12.91 19.82
CA SER A 234 4.34 -11.64 20.50
C SER A 234 4.81 -10.52 19.59
N ILE A 235 5.41 -10.85 18.45
CA ILE A 235 5.90 -9.88 17.48
C ILE A 235 5.35 -10.25 16.12
N VAL A 236 4.60 -9.34 15.52
CA VAL A 236 3.95 -9.54 14.22
C VAL A 236 4.16 -8.32 13.34
N SER A 237 3.91 -8.46 12.04
CA SER A 237 3.97 -7.37 11.07
C SER A 237 2.61 -7.18 10.41
N ASN A 238 2.20 -5.93 10.23
CA ASN A 238 1.01 -5.58 9.45
C ASN A 238 1.29 -5.52 7.94
N ALA A 239 2.35 -6.20 7.46
CA ALA A 239 2.85 -6.16 6.10
C ALA A 239 3.11 -4.73 5.58
N SER A 240 2.91 -4.47 4.28
CA SER A 240 3.00 -3.13 3.68
C SER A 240 1.62 -2.59 3.27
N CYS A 241 1.52 -1.28 3.05
CA CYS A 241 0.35 -0.65 2.44
C CYS A 241 -0.04 -1.30 1.10
N THR A 242 0.93 -1.54 0.21
CA THR A 242 0.68 -2.20 -1.08
C THR A 242 0.21 -3.65 -0.90
N THR A 243 0.73 -4.41 0.06
CA THR A 243 0.24 -5.77 0.35
C THR A 243 -1.19 -5.74 0.89
N ASN A 244 -1.51 -4.78 1.75
CA ASN A 244 -2.87 -4.57 2.26
C ASN A 244 -3.86 -4.19 1.14
N CYS A 245 -3.40 -3.50 0.09
CA CYS A 245 -4.22 -3.22 -1.08
C CYS A 245 -4.39 -4.47 -1.98
N LEU A 246 -3.29 -5.16 -2.27
CA LEU A 246 -3.29 -6.26 -3.25
C LEU A 246 -3.92 -7.55 -2.71
N ALA A 247 -3.68 -7.90 -1.43
CA ALA A 247 -4.09 -9.20 -0.90
C ALA A 247 -5.63 -9.40 -0.86
N PRO A 248 -6.46 -8.42 -0.42
CA PRO A 248 -7.92 -8.56 -0.47
C PRO A 248 -8.45 -8.71 -1.91
N LEU A 249 -7.88 -7.93 -2.85
CA LEU A 249 -8.21 -8.03 -4.29
C LEU A 249 -7.86 -9.43 -4.83
N ALA A 250 -6.63 -9.89 -4.58
CA ALA A 250 -6.14 -11.18 -5.03
C ALA A 250 -6.92 -12.34 -4.40
N LYS A 251 -7.29 -12.25 -3.11
CA LYS A 251 -8.12 -13.25 -2.42
C LYS A 251 -9.43 -13.48 -3.15
N VAL A 252 -10.20 -12.41 -3.40
CA VAL A 252 -11.52 -12.52 -4.06
C VAL A 252 -11.39 -13.12 -5.46
N VAL A 253 -10.43 -12.63 -6.25
CA VAL A 253 -10.20 -13.11 -7.62
C VAL A 253 -9.74 -14.57 -7.61
N HIS A 254 -8.85 -14.94 -6.70
CA HIS A 254 -8.33 -16.30 -6.58
C HIS A 254 -9.42 -17.30 -6.16
N GLU A 255 -10.20 -16.97 -5.13
CA GLU A 255 -11.25 -17.87 -4.64
C GLU A 255 -12.36 -18.11 -5.67
N LYS A 256 -12.70 -17.10 -6.47
CA LYS A 256 -13.76 -17.23 -7.48
C LYS A 256 -13.25 -17.84 -8.78
N PHE A 257 -12.13 -17.37 -9.30
CA PHE A 257 -11.68 -17.66 -10.66
C PHE A 257 -10.37 -18.43 -10.73
N GLY A 258 -9.63 -18.53 -9.63
CA GLY A 258 -8.25 -19.02 -9.63
C GLY A 258 -7.31 -18.00 -10.27
N ILE A 259 -6.12 -17.84 -9.70
CA ILE A 259 -5.02 -17.08 -10.29
C ILE A 259 -3.93 -18.08 -10.60
N ILE A 260 -3.56 -18.17 -11.89
CA ILE A 260 -2.45 -19.00 -12.36
C ILE A 260 -1.13 -18.26 -12.07
N GLU A 261 -1.05 -17.01 -12.52
CA GLU A 261 0.11 -16.14 -12.36
C GLU A 261 -0.31 -14.67 -12.49
N GLY A 262 0.47 -13.76 -11.92
CA GLY A 262 0.23 -12.33 -12.05
C GLY A 262 1.45 -11.46 -11.77
N LEU A 263 1.48 -10.34 -12.46
CA LEU A 263 2.45 -9.27 -12.28
C LEU A 263 1.76 -8.03 -11.77
N MET A 264 2.32 -7.46 -10.70
CA MET A 264 1.82 -6.24 -10.11
C MET A 264 2.78 -5.08 -10.37
N THR A 265 2.22 -3.94 -10.75
CA THR A 265 2.88 -2.64 -10.65
C THR A 265 2.11 -1.81 -9.64
N THR A 266 2.79 -1.15 -8.72
CA THR A 266 2.16 -0.07 -7.95
C THR A 266 2.73 1.27 -8.36
N VAL A 267 1.85 2.18 -8.76
CA VAL A 267 2.18 3.59 -8.93
C VAL A 267 1.96 4.23 -7.57
N HIS A 268 3.07 4.56 -6.91
CA HIS A 268 3.09 4.81 -5.48
C HIS A 268 3.53 6.25 -5.19
N ALA A 269 2.83 6.89 -4.26
CA ALA A 269 3.16 8.22 -3.77
C ALA A 269 4.57 8.31 -3.17
N THR A 270 5.06 9.53 -3.06
CA THR A 270 6.35 9.84 -2.43
C THR A 270 6.33 9.45 -0.94
N THR A 271 7.44 8.92 -0.42
CA THR A 271 7.59 8.58 1.01
C THR A 271 8.79 9.27 1.64
N ALA A 272 8.83 9.33 2.97
CA ALA A 272 9.87 10.02 3.75
C ALA A 272 11.32 9.52 3.51
N THR A 273 11.50 8.34 2.91
CA THR A 273 12.82 7.80 2.55
C THR A 273 13.40 8.44 1.29
N GLN A 274 12.57 9.06 0.44
CA GLN A 274 13.01 9.73 -0.79
C GLN A 274 13.57 11.13 -0.50
N LYS A 275 14.25 11.71 -1.48
CA LYS A 275 14.94 13.00 -1.35
C LYS A 275 14.24 14.10 -2.13
N THR A 276 14.31 15.33 -1.63
CA THR A 276 13.80 16.52 -2.34
C THR A 276 14.63 16.85 -3.58
N VAL A 277 15.94 16.62 -3.50
CA VAL A 277 16.93 16.79 -4.57
C VAL A 277 17.82 15.55 -4.66
N ASP A 278 18.55 15.40 -5.75
CA ASP A 278 19.46 14.27 -5.96
C ASP A 278 20.47 14.15 -4.80
N GLY A 279 20.55 12.97 -4.18
CA GLY A 279 21.42 12.71 -3.04
C GLY A 279 21.60 11.22 -2.71
N PRO A 280 22.44 10.90 -1.70
CA PRO A 280 22.71 9.52 -1.33
C PRO A 280 21.46 8.80 -0.79
N SER A 281 21.30 7.54 -1.19
CA SER A 281 20.23 6.67 -0.72
C SER A 281 20.83 5.35 -0.21
N MET A 282 20.45 4.99 1.02
CA MET A 282 20.92 3.78 1.70
C MET A 282 20.29 2.50 1.15
N LYS A 283 19.14 2.62 0.46
CA LYS A 283 18.34 1.47 0.01
C LYS A 283 18.67 1.09 -1.43
N ASP A 284 18.62 2.07 -2.34
CA ASP A 284 18.88 1.89 -3.76
C ASP A 284 19.24 3.23 -4.43
N TRP A 285 19.99 3.19 -5.54
CA TRP A 285 20.47 4.41 -6.21
C TRP A 285 19.35 5.28 -6.80
N ARG A 286 18.26 4.65 -7.29
CA ARG A 286 17.18 5.37 -7.97
C ARG A 286 16.36 6.21 -6.99
N GLY A 287 16.14 5.71 -5.78
CA GLY A 287 15.45 6.40 -4.69
C GLY A 287 16.20 7.61 -4.12
N GLY A 288 17.48 7.79 -4.50
CA GLY A 288 18.26 8.99 -4.19
C GLY A 288 17.95 10.17 -5.10
N ARG A 289 17.24 9.98 -6.22
CA ARG A 289 16.89 11.05 -7.16
C ARG A 289 15.74 11.90 -6.60
N GLY A 290 15.69 13.17 -7.00
CA GLY A 290 14.67 14.14 -6.56
C GLY A 290 13.24 13.63 -6.80
N ALA A 291 12.47 13.51 -5.72
CA ALA A 291 11.15 12.88 -5.72
C ALA A 291 10.08 13.67 -6.48
N GLY A 292 10.18 15.00 -6.47
CA GLY A 292 9.22 15.90 -7.11
C GLY A 292 9.35 15.97 -8.64
N GLN A 293 10.44 15.46 -9.20
CA GLN A 293 10.81 15.65 -10.60
C GLN A 293 10.83 14.35 -11.42
N ASN A 294 10.69 13.19 -10.78
CA ASN A 294 10.95 11.90 -11.44
C ASN A 294 9.83 10.89 -11.23
N ILE A 295 9.62 10.06 -12.25
CA ILE A 295 9.02 8.74 -12.10
C ILE A 295 10.17 7.76 -11.79
N ILE A 296 10.16 7.16 -10.61
CA ILE A 296 11.32 6.41 -10.09
C ILE A 296 10.94 4.93 -9.97
N PRO A 297 11.44 4.03 -10.85
CA PRO A 297 11.22 2.61 -10.68
C PRO A 297 11.95 2.09 -9.43
N SER A 298 11.27 1.29 -8.62
CA SER A 298 11.78 0.70 -7.38
C SER A 298 11.28 -0.74 -7.22
N SER A 299 12.12 -1.60 -6.65
CA SER A 299 11.73 -2.97 -6.33
C SER A 299 10.80 -2.98 -5.11
N THR A 300 9.86 -3.93 -5.10
CA THR A 300 8.97 -4.14 -3.96
C THR A 300 8.78 -5.63 -3.70
N GLY A 301 8.77 -6.02 -2.43
CA GLY A 301 8.41 -7.36 -1.99
C GLY A 301 6.90 -7.56 -1.82
N ALA A 302 6.08 -6.52 -2.03
CA ALA A 302 4.67 -6.53 -1.63
C ALA A 302 3.84 -7.63 -2.32
N ALA A 303 4.03 -7.85 -3.63
CA ALA A 303 3.36 -8.91 -4.35
C ALA A 303 3.83 -10.31 -3.91
N LYS A 304 5.13 -10.48 -3.66
CA LYS A 304 5.66 -11.74 -3.10
C LYS A 304 5.11 -12.00 -1.69
N ALA A 305 4.91 -10.95 -0.89
CA ALA A 305 4.33 -11.04 0.44
C ALA A 305 2.85 -11.48 0.43
N VAL A 306 2.12 -11.30 -0.68
CA VAL A 306 0.78 -11.90 -0.84
C VAL A 306 0.86 -13.41 -0.70
N GLY A 307 1.88 -14.06 -1.28
CA GLY A 307 2.10 -15.51 -1.11
C GLY A 307 2.40 -15.96 0.31
N LYS A 308 2.75 -15.04 1.23
CA LYS A 308 2.92 -15.35 2.66
C LYS A 308 1.61 -15.29 3.44
N VAL A 309 0.67 -14.43 3.03
CA VAL A 309 -0.64 -14.28 3.68
C VAL A 309 -1.75 -15.11 2.99
N LEU A 310 -1.53 -15.49 1.73
CA LEU A 310 -2.34 -16.40 0.93
C LEU A 310 -1.40 -17.47 0.34
N PRO A 311 -1.09 -18.54 1.11
CA PRO A 311 -0.10 -19.56 0.72
C PRO A 311 -0.35 -20.19 -0.66
N GLU A 312 -1.61 -20.29 -1.09
CA GLU A 312 -2.04 -20.80 -2.40
C GLU A 312 -1.62 -19.92 -3.59
N LEU A 313 -1.20 -18.68 -3.31
CA LEU A 313 -0.64 -17.72 -4.26
C LEU A 313 0.90 -17.62 -4.16
N ASN A 314 1.54 -18.42 -3.30
CA ASN A 314 2.99 -18.42 -3.18
C ASN A 314 3.67 -18.80 -4.52
N GLY A 315 4.62 -17.97 -4.95
CA GLY A 315 5.29 -18.12 -6.25
C GLY A 315 4.48 -17.67 -7.47
N LYS A 316 3.19 -17.34 -7.34
CA LYS A 316 2.32 -16.93 -8.46
C LYS A 316 2.29 -15.42 -8.70
N LEU A 317 2.63 -14.63 -7.68
CA LEU A 317 2.59 -13.17 -7.73
C LEU A 317 3.97 -12.55 -7.44
N THR A 318 4.38 -11.64 -8.31
CA THR A 318 5.52 -10.76 -8.08
C THR A 318 5.25 -9.39 -8.72
N GLY A 319 6.12 -8.41 -8.50
CA GLY A 319 5.87 -7.08 -9.02
C GLY A 319 6.96 -6.07 -8.76
N MET A 320 6.69 -4.84 -9.16
CA MET A 320 7.56 -3.69 -9.01
C MET A 320 6.73 -2.45 -8.62
N SER A 321 7.41 -1.32 -8.41
CA SER A 321 6.74 -0.04 -8.15
C SER A 321 7.35 1.09 -8.96
N PHE A 322 6.55 2.09 -9.29
CA PHE A 322 7.02 3.40 -9.73
C PHE A 322 6.65 4.42 -8.65
N ARG A 323 7.64 5.12 -8.09
CA ARG A 323 7.37 6.28 -7.25
C ARG A 323 7.07 7.48 -8.13
N VAL A 324 6.00 8.20 -7.83
CA VAL A 324 5.56 9.37 -8.59
C VAL A 324 5.42 10.59 -7.67
N PRO A 325 5.48 11.82 -8.22
CA PRO A 325 5.38 13.07 -7.46
C PRO A 325 3.95 13.40 -7.00
N THR A 326 3.33 12.47 -6.28
CA THR A 326 2.13 12.70 -5.47
C THR A 326 2.48 12.58 -3.99
N PRO A 327 1.89 13.40 -3.10
CA PRO A 327 2.24 13.40 -1.68
C PRO A 327 1.63 12.22 -0.92
N ASN A 328 0.51 11.69 -1.40
CA ASN A 328 -0.18 10.53 -0.84
C ASN A 328 -1.09 9.89 -1.90
N VAL A 329 -1.70 8.77 -1.51
CA VAL A 329 -2.52 7.88 -2.34
C VAL A 329 -1.71 7.21 -3.45
N SER A 330 -1.91 5.91 -3.53
CA SER A 330 -1.24 5.03 -4.46
C SER A 330 -2.25 4.13 -5.15
N VAL A 331 -1.83 3.48 -6.23
CA VAL A 331 -2.68 2.56 -6.98
C VAL A 331 -1.90 1.28 -7.31
N VAL A 332 -2.60 0.16 -7.22
CA VAL A 332 -2.16 -1.16 -7.68
C VAL A 332 -2.73 -1.40 -9.07
N ASP A 333 -1.88 -1.83 -9.99
CA ASP A 333 -2.20 -2.46 -11.26
C ASP A 333 -1.79 -3.93 -11.14
N LEU A 334 -2.77 -4.83 -11.05
CA LEU A 334 -2.57 -6.27 -11.10
C LEU A 334 -2.96 -6.78 -12.49
N THR A 335 -1.98 -7.25 -13.25
CA THR A 335 -2.23 -8.00 -14.48
C THR A 335 -2.08 -9.49 -14.19
N CYS A 336 -3.17 -10.25 -14.32
CA CYS A 336 -3.17 -11.66 -13.94
C CYS A 336 -3.91 -12.55 -14.94
N ARG A 337 -3.47 -13.82 -14.99
CA ARG A 337 -4.12 -14.89 -15.74
C ARG A 337 -4.99 -15.73 -14.81
N LEU A 338 -6.26 -15.87 -15.17
CA LEU A 338 -7.27 -16.62 -14.43
C LEU A 338 -7.29 -18.08 -14.87
N GLU A 339 -7.59 -18.97 -13.93
CA GLU A 339 -7.76 -20.39 -14.24
C GLU A 339 -9.11 -20.66 -14.91
N LYS A 340 -10.19 -20.17 -14.30
CA LYS A 340 -11.54 -20.25 -14.84
C LYS A 340 -11.80 -19.01 -15.72
N PRO A 341 -12.29 -19.18 -16.96
CA PRO A 341 -12.75 -18.06 -17.76
C PRO A 341 -13.86 -17.28 -17.04
N ALA A 342 -13.80 -15.96 -17.11
CA ALA A 342 -14.80 -15.05 -16.57
C ALA A 342 -14.98 -13.85 -17.51
N SER A 343 -16.22 -13.42 -17.70
CA SER A 343 -16.53 -12.11 -18.24
C SER A 343 -16.12 -11.01 -17.25
N TYR A 344 -15.91 -9.80 -17.75
CA TYR A 344 -15.54 -8.69 -16.89
C TYR A 344 -16.66 -8.29 -15.90
N ASP A 345 -17.91 -8.46 -16.30
CA ASP A 345 -19.06 -8.26 -15.40
C ASP A 345 -19.09 -9.26 -14.24
N GLU A 346 -18.69 -10.52 -14.47
CA GLU A 346 -18.54 -11.51 -13.39
C GLU A 346 -17.42 -11.13 -12.42
N VAL A 347 -16.28 -10.62 -12.93
CA VAL A 347 -15.18 -10.14 -12.09
C VAL A 347 -15.63 -8.94 -11.24
N LYS A 348 -16.32 -7.96 -11.86
CA LYS A 348 -16.89 -6.81 -11.15
C LYS A 348 -17.88 -7.25 -10.07
N ALA A 349 -18.80 -8.16 -10.40
CA ALA A 349 -19.80 -8.66 -9.46
C ALA A 349 -19.17 -9.37 -8.26
N ALA A 350 -18.13 -10.20 -8.48
CA ALA A 350 -17.40 -10.86 -7.40
C ALA A 350 -16.76 -9.84 -6.44
N LEU A 351 -16.11 -8.81 -6.97
CA LEU A 351 -15.46 -7.77 -6.18
C LEU A 351 -16.46 -6.87 -5.45
N LYS A 352 -17.56 -6.50 -6.12
CA LYS A 352 -18.65 -5.73 -5.50
C LYS A 352 -19.29 -6.50 -4.34
N ASN A 353 -19.64 -7.77 -4.56
CA ASN A 353 -20.21 -8.64 -3.53
C ASN A 353 -19.27 -8.79 -2.31
N ALA A 354 -17.96 -8.95 -2.55
CA ALA A 354 -16.99 -9.02 -1.46
C ALA A 354 -16.89 -7.69 -0.69
N SER A 355 -16.89 -6.56 -1.41
CA SER A 355 -16.82 -5.21 -0.82
C SER A 355 -18.06 -4.85 0.02
N GLU A 356 -19.23 -5.37 -0.33
CA GLU A 356 -20.49 -5.14 0.37
C GLU A 356 -20.75 -6.19 1.48
N GLY A 357 -20.06 -7.33 1.40
CA GLY A 357 -20.20 -8.47 2.31
C GLY A 357 -18.96 -8.69 3.19
N SER A 358 -18.21 -9.75 2.89
CA SER A 358 -17.14 -10.29 3.74
C SER A 358 -15.96 -9.34 3.98
N LEU A 359 -15.68 -8.43 3.04
CA LEU A 359 -14.57 -7.47 3.10
C LEU A 359 -15.05 -6.04 3.28
N LYS A 360 -16.28 -5.83 3.76
CA LYS A 360 -16.82 -4.49 3.99
C LYS A 360 -15.93 -3.68 4.94
N GLY A 361 -15.55 -2.48 4.49
CA GLY A 361 -14.63 -1.59 5.21
C GLY A 361 -13.13 -1.87 4.95
N ILE A 362 -12.81 -2.97 4.27
CA ILE A 362 -11.45 -3.34 3.85
C ILE A 362 -11.29 -3.19 2.33
N LEU A 363 -12.16 -3.86 1.56
CA LEU A 363 -12.27 -3.73 0.11
C LEU A 363 -13.44 -2.81 -0.23
N GLY A 364 -13.19 -1.81 -1.06
CA GLY A 364 -14.18 -0.94 -1.69
C GLY A 364 -14.35 -1.27 -3.17
N TYR A 365 -15.42 -0.74 -3.75
CA TYR A 365 -15.77 -0.88 -5.16
C TYR A 365 -16.25 0.49 -5.66
N THR A 366 -15.82 0.91 -6.85
CA THR A 366 -16.30 2.14 -7.50
C THR A 366 -16.49 1.99 -9.00
N GLU A 367 -17.52 2.66 -9.50
CA GLU A 367 -17.84 2.90 -10.92
C GLU A 367 -17.73 4.39 -11.28
N ASP A 368 -17.36 5.24 -10.32
CA ASP A 368 -17.20 6.68 -10.54
C ASP A 368 -15.89 6.99 -11.27
N ASP A 369 -15.83 8.13 -11.95
CA ASP A 369 -14.63 8.61 -12.65
C ASP A 369 -13.67 9.32 -11.68
N VAL A 370 -13.02 8.50 -10.84
CA VAL A 370 -12.17 8.92 -9.71
C VAL A 370 -10.70 9.14 -10.09
N VAL A 371 -10.01 9.92 -9.27
CA VAL A 371 -8.55 10.12 -9.30
C VAL A 371 -7.96 9.99 -7.90
N SER A 372 -6.62 10.01 -7.79
CA SER A 372 -5.92 9.73 -6.53
C SER A 372 -6.39 10.59 -5.35
N ASN A 373 -6.66 11.88 -5.58
CA ASN A 373 -7.02 12.79 -4.49
C ASN A 373 -8.38 12.49 -3.84
N ASP A 374 -9.27 11.79 -4.54
CA ASP A 374 -10.60 11.43 -4.04
C ASP A 374 -10.52 10.38 -2.91
N PHE A 375 -9.36 9.73 -2.76
CA PHE A 375 -9.12 8.71 -1.73
C PHE A 375 -8.29 9.20 -0.55
N VAL A 376 -7.92 10.49 -0.50
CA VAL A 376 -7.19 11.02 0.67
C VAL A 376 -8.07 10.92 1.91
N GLY A 377 -7.60 10.20 2.93
CA GLY A 377 -8.36 9.93 4.14
C GLY A 377 -9.37 8.79 4.01
N ASP A 378 -9.36 8.03 2.91
CA ASP A 378 -10.16 6.80 2.78
C ASP A 378 -9.56 5.69 3.66
N SER A 379 -10.34 5.15 4.58
CA SER A 379 -9.89 4.18 5.56
C SER A 379 -9.80 2.75 5.02
N ARG A 380 -10.25 2.49 3.79
CA ARG A 380 -10.23 1.15 3.18
C ARG A 380 -8.80 0.78 2.77
N SER A 381 -8.51 -0.52 2.76
CA SER A 381 -7.19 -1.02 2.35
C SER A 381 -7.03 -1.06 0.83
N SER A 382 -8.13 -1.27 0.11
CA SER A 382 -8.15 -1.49 -1.33
C SER A 382 -9.50 -0.97 -1.86
N ILE A 383 -9.50 -0.17 -2.92
CA ILE A 383 -10.73 0.29 -3.58
C ILE A 383 -10.64 -0.04 -5.06
N PHE A 384 -11.34 -1.09 -5.47
CA PHE A 384 -11.35 -1.54 -6.85
C PHE A 384 -12.04 -0.54 -7.78
N ASP A 385 -11.34 -0.16 -8.85
CA ASP A 385 -11.80 0.77 -9.87
C ASP A 385 -12.23 -0.01 -11.12
N SER A 386 -13.54 -0.04 -11.34
CA SER A 386 -14.13 -0.81 -12.42
C SER A 386 -13.97 -0.17 -13.81
N LYS A 387 -13.76 1.14 -13.90
CA LYS A 387 -13.62 1.83 -15.19
C LYS A 387 -12.17 1.90 -15.64
N ALA A 388 -11.22 1.91 -14.69
CA ALA A 388 -9.78 1.85 -14.99
C ALA A 388 -9.27 0.43 -15.26
N SER A 389 -10.01 -0.60 -14.84
CA SER A 389 -9.67 -2.00 -15.08
C SER A 389 -10.11 -2.46 -16.48
N ILE A 390 -9.37 -3.40 -17.08
CA ILE A 390 -9.63 -3.84 -18.46
C ILE A 390 -9.31 -5.34 -18.66
N PRO A 391 -10.25 -6.13 -19.23
CA PRO A 391 -9.96 -7.48 -19.71
C PRO A 391 -9.30 -7.44 -21.10
N LEU A 392 -8.33 -8.31 -21.37
CA LEU A 392 -7.91 -8.61 -22.75
C LEU A 392 -8.77 -9.72 -23.35
N ASN A 393 -9.06 -10.74 -22.54
CA ASN A 393 -9.93 -11.87 -22.86
C ASN A 393 -10.50 -12.46 -21.56
N SER A 394 -11.28 -13.53 -21.66
CA SER A 394 -11.95 -14.14 -20.50
C SER A 394 -11.02 -14.73 -19.43
N GLN A 395 -9.72 -14.88 -19.70
CA GLN A 395 -8.74 -15.42 -18.74
C GLN A 395 -7.57 -14.47 -18.47
N PHE A 396 -7.50 -13.29 -19.08
CA PHE A 396 -6.38 -12.37 -18.89
C PHE A 396 -6.90 -10.96 -18.66
N VAL A 397 -6.69 -10.46 -17.44
CA VAL A 397 -7.29 -9.23 -16.95
C VAL A 397 -6.25 -8.32 -16.28
N LYS A 398 -6.49 -7.01 -16.41
CA LYS A 398 -5.81 -5.97 -15.64
C LYS A 398 -6.82 -5.37 -14.66
N LEU A 399 -6.49 -5.41 -13.37
CA LEU A 399 -7.33 -4.93 -12.27
C LEU A 399 -6.63 -3.78 -11.56
N VAL A 400 -7.34 -2.68 -11.41
CA VAL A 400 -6.86 -1.44 -10.79
C VAL A 400 -7.52 -1.29 -9.42
N SER A 401 -6.71 -1.00 -8.40
CA SER A 401 -7.23 -0.72 -7.05
C SER A 401 -6.46 0.39 -6.36
N TRP A 402 -7.19 1.38 -5.86
CA TRP A 402 -6.65 2.53 -5.13
C TRP A 402 -6.44 2.21 -3.66
N TYR A 403 -5.53 2.94 -3.03
CA TYR A 403 -5.34 2.90 -1.58
C TYR A 403 -4.67 4.17 -1.08
N ASP A 404 -5.21 4.74 0.00
CA ASP A 404 -4.45 5.69 0.81
C ASP A 404 -3.36 4.91 1.57
N ASN A 405 -2.13 5.01 1.07
CA ASN A 405 -0.98 4.28 1.60
C ASN A 405 -0.59 4.70 3.02
N GLU A 406 -1.15 5.78 3.54
CA GLU A 406 -0.97 6.23 4.91
C GLU A 406 -2.19 5.92 5.77
N TRP A 407 -3.36 6.45 5.40
CA TRP A 407 -4.56 6.39 6.22
C TRP A 407 -5.18 5.00 6.28
N GLY A 408 -5.39 4.36 5.12
CA GLY A 408 -5.91 2.99 5.07
C GLY A 408 -5.01 2.02 5.83
N TYR A 409 -3.68 2.16 5.66
CA TYR A 409 -2.71 1.35 6.39
C TYR A 409 -2.70 1.58 7.90
N SER A 410 -2.74 2.84 8.35
CA SER A 410 -2.82 3.17 9.78
C SER A 410 -4.09 2.62 10.43
N ASN A 411 -5.22 2.62 9.73
CA ASN A 411 -6.44 1.95 10.21
C ASN A 411 -6.22 0.44 10.38
N ARG A 412 -5.53 -0.22 9.44
CA ARG A 412 -5.22 -1.66 9.54
C ARG A 412 -4.29 -2.01 10.70
N VAL A 413 -3.36 -1.12 11.06
CA VAL A 413 -2.52 -1.32 12.25
C VAL A 413 -3.41 -1.37 13.51
N VAL A 414 -4.36 -0.45 13.63
CA VAL A 414 -5.26 -0.37 14.78
C VAL A 414 -6.25 -1.55 14.79
N ASP A 415 -6.77 -1.94 13.62
CA ASP A 415 -7.64 -3.12 13.49
C ASP A 415 -6.90 -4.42 13.86
N LEU A 416 -5.63 -4.57 13.46
CA LEU A 416 -4.82 -5.73 13.82
C LEU A 416 -4.59 -5.82 15.33
N ILE A 417 -4.26 -4.71 15.99
CA ILE A 417 -4.13 -4.69 17.46
C ILE A 417 -5.45 -5.07 18.13
N SER A 418 -6.56 -4.51 17.65
CA SER A 418 -7.89 -4.81 18.18
C SER A 418 -8.22 -6.31 18.03
N HIS A 419 -7.90 -6.90 16.89
CA HIS A 419 -8.05 -8.33 16.66
C HIS A 419 -7.15 -9.17 17.58
N MET A 420 -5.87 -8.81 17.72
CA MET A 420 -4.95 -9.52 18.62
C MET A 420 -5.43 -9.47 20.07
N ALA A 421 -5.95 -8.33 20.53
CA ALA A 421 -6.52 -8.18 21.87
C ALA A 421 -7.79 -9.01 22.05
N PHE A 422 -8.67 -9.04 21.04
CA PHE A 422 -9.85 -9.90 21.03
C PHE A 422 -9.48 -11.38 21.20
N VAL A 423 -8.57 -11.89 20.37
CA VAL A 423 -8.12 -13.30 20.43
C VAL A 423 -7.42 -13.61 21.76
N ALA A 424 -6.60 -12.68 22.28
CA ALA A 424 -5.93 -12.85 23.57
C ALA A 424 -6.92 -12.88 24.76
N SER A 425 -8.11 -12.28 24.62
CA SER A 425 -9.14 -12.32 25.65
C SER A 425 -9.89 -13.65 25.77
N GLY A 426 -9.58 -14.63 24.92
CA GLY A 426 -10.20 -15.95 24.92
C GLY A 426 -11.65 -15.96 24.44
N LYS A 427 -12.05 -14.93 23.69
CA LYS A 427 -13.39 -14.77 23.11
C LYS A 427 -13.45 -15.16 21.65
#